data_AF-A0A2D6F0W7-F1
#
_entry.id   AF-A0A2D6F0W7-F1
#
_cell.length_a   1.000
_cell.length_b   1.000
_cell.length_c   1.000
_cell.angle_alpha   90.00
_cell.angle_beta   90.00
_cell.angle_gamma   90.00
#
_symmetry.space_group_name_H-M   'P 1'
#
loop_
_entity.id
_entity.type
_entity.pdbx_description
1 polymer ?
#
loop_
_entity_poly.entity_id
_entity_poly.type
_entity_poly.pdbx_seq_one_letter_code
_entity_poly.pdbx_strand_id
1 'polypeptide(L)' 'MVKLGRMYQHNKTKSEYLIQNIGKMKTEGEWVQSVSYMNNTGDMYTRSMCDFNENFTLIIE' A
#
# COMPACT_ATOMS: atom_id res chain seq x y z
N MET A 1 -4.05 6.35 -9.05
CA MET A 1 -5.06 5.83 -8.09
C MET A 1 -4.70 4.40 -7.73
N VAL A 2 -4.60 4.08 -6.44
CA VAL A 2 -4.31 2.73 -5.95
C VAL A 2 -5.52 1.82 -6.19
N LYS A 3 -5.29 0.57 -6.61
CA LYS A 3 -6.35 -0.40 -6.93
C LYS A 3 -6.26 -1.62 -6.01
N LEU A 4 -7.39 -2.01 -5.44
CA LEU A 4 -7.55 -3.26 -4.70
C LEU A 4 -7.22 -4.47 -5.57
N GLY A 5 -6.62 -5.51 -4.98
CA GLY A 5 -6.31 -6.77 -5.67
C GLY A 5 -5.22 -6.65 -6.75
N ARG A 6 -4.46 -5.55 -6.76
CA ARG A 6 -3.35 -5.35 -7.69
C ARG A 6 -2.01 -5.41 -6.98
N MET A 7 -0.99 -5.84 -7.72
CA MET A 7 0.39 -5.92 -7.25
C MET A 7 1.10 -4.58 -7.45
N TYR A 8 1.84 -4.17 -6.43
CA TYR A 8 2.66 -2.97 -6.46
C TYR A 8 4.07 -3.33 -5.99
N GLN A 9 5.07 -2.70 -6.59
CA GLN A 9 6.46 -2.87 -6.23
C GLN A 9 6.95 -1.66 -5.44
N HIS A 10 7.63 -1.91 -4.31
CA HIS A 10 8.30 -0.86 -3.55
C HIS A 10 9.50 -0.31 -4.34
N ASN A 11 9.54 0.99 -4.55
CA ASN A 11 10.49 1.66 -5.46
C ASN A 11 11.97 1.42 -5.05
N LYS A 12 12.26 1.42 -3.74
CA LYS A 12 13.60 1.18 -3.18
C LYS A 12 14.02 -0.30 -3.10
N THR A 13 13.25 -1.15 -2.42
CA THR A 13 13.65 -2.55 -2.16
C THR A 13 13.33 -3.51 -3.29
N LYS A 14 12.51 -3.09 -4.26
CA LYS A 14 11.96 -3.92 -5.33
C LYS A 14 11.08 -5.07 -4.84
N SER A 15 10.71 -5.09 -3.57
CA SER A 15 9.78 -6.05 -3.01
C SER A 15 8.36 -5.80 -3.53
N GLU A 16 7.61 -6.87 -3.76
CA GLU A 16 6.27 -6.82 -4.33
C GLU A 16 5.22 -7.09 -3.26
N TYR A 17 4.08 -6.40 -3.38
CA TYR A 17 3.01 -6.45 -2.40
C TYR A 17 1.64 -6.39 -3.07
N LEU A 18 0.70 -7.17 -2.56
CA LEU A 18 -0.70 -7.20 -2.99
C LEU A 18 -1.54 -6.24 -2.15
N ILE A 19 -2.30 -5.35 -2.79
CA ILE A 19 -3.24 -4.49 -2.08
C ILE A 19 -4.46 -5.30 -1.62
N GLN A 20 -4.68 -5.34 -0.30
CA GLN A 20 -5.77 -6.07 0.34
C GLN A 20 -6.94 -5.15 0.74
N ASN A 21 -6.65 -3.92 1.16
CA ASN A 21 -7.69 -2.98 1.60
C ASN A 21 -7.32 -1.52 1.30
N ILE A 22 -8.34 -0.70 1.05
CA ILE A 22 -8.25 0.76 0.97
C ILE A 22 -9.23 1.31 2.00
N GLY A 23 -8.72 2.03 3.00
CA GLY A 23 -9.50 2.43 4.15
C GLY A 23 -9.10 3.79 4.69
N LYS A 24 -9.28 3.96 6.00
CA LYS A 24 -8.81 5.12 6.74
C LYS A 24 -7.96 4.68 7.93
N MET A 25 -6.97 5.48 8.28
CA MET A 25 -6.18 5.31 9.51
C MET A 25 -6.15 6.63 10.28
N LYS A 26 -5.96 6.54 11.59
CA LYS A 26 -5.79 7.72 12.45
C LYS A 26 -4.30 8.04 12.58
N THR A 27 -3.90 9.24 12.18
CA THR A 27 -2.53 9.76 12.31
C THR A 27 -2.60 11.15 12.93
N GLU A 28 -1.83 11.40 13.99
CA GLU A 28 -1.79 12.72 14.67
C GLU A 28 -3.18 13.29 15.06
N GLY A 29 -4.14 12.41 15.34
CA GLY A 29 -5.52 12.81 15.68
C GLY A 29 -6.48 12.86 14.49
N GLU A 30 -5.98 12.93 13.26
CA GLU A 30 -6.76 13.06 12.04
C GLU A 30 -6.98 11.71 11.32
N TRP A 31 -8.13 11.58 10.66
CA TRP A 31 -8.44 10.41 9.83
C TRP A 31 -7.99 10.65 8.38
N VAL A 32 -6.98 9.90 7.94
CA VAL A 32 -6.45 9.98 6.56
C VAL A 32 -6.73 8.70 5.80
N GLN A 33 -6.74 8.76 4.47
CA GLN A 33 -6.84 7.56 3.63
C GLN A 33 -5.61 6.67 3.84
N SER A 34 -5.84 5.36 3.86
CA SER A 34 -4.79 4.36 4.05
C SER A 34 -4.92 3.20 3.05
N VAL A 35 -3.80 2.49 2.90
CA VAL A 35 -3.71 1.27 2.10
C VAL A 35 -3.12 0.18 2.98
N SER A 36 -3.78 -0.98 3.03
CA SER A 36 -3.26 -2.19 3.63
C SER A 36 -2.84 -3.17 2.54
N TYR A 37 -1.63 -3.69 2.65
CA TYR A 37 -0.99 -4.50 1.63
C TYR A 37 -0.18 -5.64 2.26
N MET A 38 -0.06 -6.74 1.51
CA MET A 38 0.51 -8.00 1.98
C MET A 38 1.73 -8.37 1.15
N ASN A 39 2.80 -8.86 1.77
CA ASN A 39 3.94 -9.44 1.05
C ASN A 39 3.70 -10.94 0.71
N ASN A 40 4.66 -11.55 0.03
CA ASN A 40 4.57 -12.96 -0.38
C ASN A 40 4.66 -13.96 0.80
N THR A 41 5.06 -13.52 2.00
CA THR A 41 5.10 -14.35 3.22
C THR A 41 3.83 -14.24 4.05
N GLY A 42 2.87 -13.41 3.65
CA GLY A 42 1.60 -13.20 4.35
C GLY A 42 1.62 -12.09 5.40
N ASP A 43 2.73 -11.36 5.55
CA ASP A 43 2.82 -10.23 6.47
C ASP A 43 2.01 -9.04 5.94
N MET A 44 1.23 -8.44 6.84
CA MET A 44 0.35 -7.32 6.55
C MET A 44 0.96 -6.00 7.02
N TYR A 45 0.95 -5.02 6.13
CA TYR A 45 1.41 -3.66 6.40
C TYR A 45 0.28 -2.68 6.11
N THR A 46 0.31 -1.53 6.78
CA THR A 46 -0.62 -0.41 6.51
C THR A 46 0.15 0.90 6.54
N ARG A 47 -0.13 1.77 5.57
CA ARG A 47 0.41 3.14 5.53
C ARG A 47 -0.61 4.11 4.95
N SER A 48 -0.31 5.41 5.08
CA SER A 48 -1.15 6.44 4.47
C SER A 48 -1.13 6.30 2.94
N MET A 49 -2.22 6.69 2.29
CA MET A 49 -2.33 6.69 0.83
C MET A 49 -1.27 7.59 0.17
N CYS A 50 -0.90 8.71 0.80
CA CYS A 50 0.14 9.62 0.30
C CYS A 50 1.51 8.92 0.24
N ASP A 51 1.94 8.39 1.39
CA ASP A 51 3.21 7.67 1.53
C ASP A 51 3.26 6.39 0.67
N PHE A 52 2.12 5.73 0.43
CA PHE A 52 2.05 4.63 -0.51
C PHE A 52 2.33 5.07 -1.96
N ASN A 53 1.66 6.13 -2.43
CA ASN A 53 1.83 6.59 -3.81
C ASN A 53 3.24 7.13 -4.10
N GLU A 54 3.95 7.66 -3.09
CA GLU A 54 5.33 8.13 -3.24
C GLU A 54 6.35 6.98 -3.36
N ASN A 55 6.05 5.83 -2.75
CA ASN A 55 7.02 4.76 -2.57
C ASN A 55 6.74 3.50 -3.39
N PHE A 56 5.60 3.40 -4.07
CA PHE A 56 5.19 2.18 -4.78
C PHE A 56 4.74 2.46 -6.21
N THR A 57 5.07 1.55 -7.12
CA THR A 57 4.66 1.60 -8.52
C THR A 57 3.79 0.38 -8.86
N LEU A 58 2.70 0.59 -9.61
CA LEU A 58 1.83 -0.48 -10.10
C LEU A 58 2.63 -1.38 -11.07
N ILE A 59 2.59 -2.69 -10.86
CA ILE A 59 3.09 -3.65 -11.83
C ILE A 59 1.99 -3.81 -12.90
N ILE A 60 2.29 -3.42 -14.15
CA ILE A 60 1.40 -3.62 -15.29
C ILE A 60 1.82 -4.94 -15.93
N GLU A 61 0.98 -5.97 -15.78
CA GLU A 61 1.01 -7.19 -16.57
C GLU A 61 0.23 -7.00 -17.88
#